data_AF-U6DG07-F1
#
_entry.id   AF-U6DG07-F1
#
_cell.length_a   1.000
_cell.length_b   1.000
_cell.length_c   1.000
_cell.angle_alpha   90.00
_cell.angle_beta   90.00
_cell.angle_gamma   90.00
#
_symmetry.space_group_name_H-M   'P 1'
#
loop_
_entity.id
_entity.type
_entity.pdbx_description
1 polymer ?
#
loop_
_entity_poly.entity_id
_entity_poly.type
_entity_poly.pdbx_seq_one_letter_code
_entity_poly.pdbx_strand_id
1 'polypeptide(L)'
;VLPPGEWDPAIRIEPPKSLPSSDKRKNMYSGGENVQMNGDTPHDGGHGGGGGGHADCEELQRTGRFCGGLIKDIKRKAPFFASDFYDALNIQALSAILFIYLATVTNAITFGGLLGDATDNMQGVLESFLGTAVSGAIFCLFAGQPLTILSSTGPVLVFERLLFNFSKDHNFDYLEFRLWIGLWSAFLCLILVATDASFLVQYFTRFTEEGFSSLISFIFIYDAFKKMIKLADYYPINSNFKVGYNTQFSCACMPPDPVNISISNDTTLAPEDLPTVSSTDMYHNATFDWAFLSTKKCLKYGGKLVGNNCDFVPDITLMSFILFLGTYTSSMALKKFKTSRYFPTTARKLISDFAIILSILIFCVIDALVGVDTPKLIVPNEFKPTSPNRGWFVPPFGGNPWWVYLAAAIPALLVTILIFMDQQIT
;
A
#
# COMPACT_ATOMS: atom_id res chain seq x y z
N VAL A 1 4.02 4.53 -41.85
CA VAL A 1 3.01 5.58 -41.56
C VAL A 1 1.76 5.19 -42.30
N LEU A 2 0.80 4.59 -41.59
CA LEU A 2 -0.52 4.27 -42.13
C LEU A 2 -1.41 5.54 -42.05
N PRO A 3 -2.30 5.78 -43.02
CA PRO A 3 -3.16 6.96 -43.02
C PRO A 3 -4.21 6.91 -41.90
N PRO A 4 -4.67 8.07 -41.38
CA PRO A 4 -5.67 8.12 -40.32
C PRO A 4 -7.07 8.01 -40.93
N GLY A 5 -7.90 7.04 -40.51
CA GLY A 5 -9.32 7.06 -40.89
C GLY A 5 -10.13 5.78 -40.79
N GLU A 6 -9.52 4.59 -40.68
CA GLU A 6 -10.29 3.34 -40.61
C GLU A 6 -10.01 2.61 -39.29
N TRP A 7 -11.04 2.56 -38.44
CA TRP A 7 -11.10 1.77 -37.23
C TRP A 7 -11.41 0.32 -37.65
N ASP A 8 -10.40 -0.54 -37.68
CA ASP A 8 -10.58 -1.98 -37.95
C ASP A 8 -10.71 -2.75 -36.60
N PRO A 9 -11.86 -3.39 -36.31
CA PRO A 9 -12.05 -4.21 -35.12
C PRO A 9 -11.17 -5.48 -35.07
N ALA A 10 -10.55 -5.88 -36.18
CA ALA A 10 -9.78 -7.13 -36.29
C ALA A 10 -8.35 -7.07 -35.68
N ILE A 11 -7.92 -5.91 -35.18
CA ILE A 11 -6.57 -5.72 -34.62
C ILE A 11 -6.46 -6.17 -33.14
N ARG A 12 -7.57 -6.61 -32.53
CA ARG A 12 -7.59 -7.17 -31.17
C ARG A 12 -7.24 -8.65 -31.19
N ILE A 13 -5.94 -8.96 -31.27
CA ILE A 13 -5.44 -10.31 -30.97
C ILE A 13 -5.20 -10.38 -29.46
N GLU A 14 -6.17 -10.91 -28.72
CA GLU A 14 -5.96 -11.38 -27.34
C GLU A 14 -5.02 -12.60 -27.34
N PRO A 15 -4.20 -12.79 -26.29
CA PRO A 15 -3.33 -13.95 -26.22
C PRO A 15 -4.17 -15.24 -26.21
N PRO A 16 -3.71 -16.33 -26.87
CA PRO A 16 -4.51 -17.54 -27.02
C PRO A 16 -4.87 -18.13 -25.65
N LYS A 17 -6.16 -18.39 -25.41
CA LYS A 17 -6.72 -19.02 -24.19
C LYS A 17 -6.29 -20.48 -23.96
N SER A 18 -5.39 -21.02 -24.77
CA SER A 18 -4.70 -22.29 -24.49
C SER A 18 -3.25 -22.22 -24.99
N LEU A 19 -2.32 -22.62 -24.11
CA LEU A 19 -0.93 -22.85 -24.53
C LEU A 19 -0.95 -24.00 -25.55
N PRO A 20 -0.28 -23.87 -26.73
CA PRO A 20 -0.15 -24.98 -27.64
C PRO A 20 0.54 -26.14 -26.92
N SER A 21 -0.02 -27.35 -27.05
CA SER A 21 0.52 -28.55 -26.41
C SER A 21 2.00 -28.74 -26.78
N SER A 22 2.77 -29.21 -25.80
CA SER A 22 4.24 -29.36 -25.85
C SER A 22 4.77 -30.15 -27.05
N ASP A 23 3.92 -30.90 -27.74
CA ASP A 23 4.30 -31.72 -28.89
C ASP A 23 4.55 -30.89 -30.15
N LYS A 24 3.87 -29.75 -30.34
CA LYS A 24 4.17 -28.85 -31.47
C LYS A 24 5.50 -28.11 -31.32
N ARG A 25 5.98 -27.91 -30.08
CA ARG A 25 7.30 -27.30 -29.84
C ARG A 25 8.45 -28.26 -30.16
N LYS A 26 8.23 -29.59 -30.09
CA LYS A 26 9.28 -30.58 -30.40
C LYS A 26 9.60 -30.67 -31.90
N ASN A 27 8.60 -30.50 -32.77
CA ASN A 27 8.81 -30.63 -34.21
C ASN A 27 9.48 -29.39 -34.85
N MET A 28 9.59 -28.27 -34.14
CA MET A 28 10.26 -27.05 -34.63
C MET A 28 11.77 -27.05 -34.37
N TYR A 29 12.28 -27.96 -33.52
CA TYR A 29 13.72 -28.11 -33.24
C TYR A 29 14.37 -29.25 -34.02
N SER A 30 13.68 -29.88 -34.97
CA SER A 30 14.21 -30.96 -35.80
C SER A 30 13.85 -30.73 -37.26
N GLY A 31 14.77 -30.11 -38.00
CA GLY A 31 14.71 -30.03 -39.47
C GLY A 31 15.01 -28.63 -39.99
N GLY A 32 16.28 -28.38 -40.33
CA GLY A 32 16.64 -27.25 -41.20
C GLY A 32 16.37 -27.62 -42.65
N GLU A 33 15.73 -26.71 -43.40
CA GLU A 33 16.03 -26.41 -44.80
C GLU A 33 15.15 -25.25 -45.29
N ASN A 34 15.76 -24.42 -46.14
CA ASN A 34 15.17 -23.26 -46.80
C ASN A 34 14.06 -23.67 -47.77
N VAL A 35 12.88 -23.04 -47.72
CA VAL A 35 11.93 -23.04 -48.85
C VAL A 35 11.31 -21.65 -49.04
N GLN A 36 11.48 -21.15 -50.26
CA GLN A 36 11.02 -19.88 -50.82
C GLN A 36 9.50 -19.74 -50.84
N MET A 37 9.03 -18.50 -50.63
CA MET A 37 7.68 -18.04 -50.97
C MET A 37 7.59 -17.73 -52.46
N ASN A 38 6.77 -18.46 -53.23
CA ASN A 38 5.91 -17.92 -54.29
C ASN A 38 4.95 -18.99 -54.84
N GLY A 39 3.72 -18.60 -55.19
CA GLY A 39 2.90 -19.31 -56.19
C GLY A 39 1.51 -19.79 -55.75
N ASP A 40 0.51 -19.07 -56.25
CA ASP A 40 -0.92 -19.35 -56.47
C ASP A 40 -1.48 -20.81 -56.45
N THR A 41 -2.59 -20.94 -55.71
CA THR A 41 -3.85 -21.76 -55.85
C THR A 41 -3.88 -23.09 -56.65
N PRO A 42 -4.62 -24.12 -56.19
CA PRO A 42 -6.06 -24.19 -56.47
C PRO A 42 -6.95 -24.69 -55.32
N HIS A 43 -8.21 -24.24 -55.41
CA HIS A 43 -9.37 -24.61 -54.61
C HIS A 43 -9.83 -26.03 -54.99
N ASP A 44 -9.98 -26.95 -54.03
CA ASP A 44 -10.90 -28.08 -54.19
C ASP A 44 -11.64 -28.39 -52.87
N GLY A 45 -12.93 -28.65 -53.02
CA GLY A 45 -13.94 -28.53 -51.99
C GLY A 45 -13.97 -29.67 -50.98
N GLY A 46 -14.07 -29.32 -49.71
CA GLY A 46 -14.42 -30.21 -48.62
C GLY A 46 -15.14 -29.44 -47.53
N HIS A 47 -16.47 -29.58 -47.50
CA HIS A 47 -17.40 -29.00 -46.55
C HIS A 47 -16.93 -29.15 -45.09
N GLY A 48 -16.73 -28.01 -44.40
CA GLY A 48 -16.35 -28.00 -42.99
C GLY A 48 -16.13 -26.61 -42.41
N GLY A 49 -16.92 -25.61 -42.87
CA GLY A 49 -17.28 -24.41 -42.12
C GLY A 49 -16.19 -23.73 -41.28
N GLY A 50 -15.09 -23.31 -41.93
CA GLY A 50 -14.29 -22.19 -41.45
C GLY A 50 -15.12 -20.92 -41.52
N GLY A 51 -15.84 -20.64 -40.44
CA GLY A 51 -16.54 -19.38 -40.20
C GLY A 51 -16.09 -18.85 -38.84
N GLY A 52 -14.87 -18.34 -38.78
CA GLY A 52 -14.38 -17.53 -37.67
C GLY A 52 -15.08 -16.17 -37.65
N GLY A 53 -16.40 -16.19 -37.53
CA GLY A 53 -17.20 -15.02 -37.20
C GLY A 53 -17.09 -14.80 -35.70
N HIS A 54 -16.79 -13.56 -35.33
CA HIS A 54 -16.91 -12.98 -34.00
C HIS A 54 -17.87 -13.77 -33.09
N ALA A 55 -17.28 -14.58 -32.19
CA ALA A 55 -17.88 -14.75 -30.89
C ALA A 55 -17.66 -13.42 -30.18
N ASP A 56 -18.58 -12.48 -30.38
CA ASP A 56 -18.81 -11.42 -29.41
C ASP A 56 -18.76 -12.09 -28.03
N CYS A 57 -17.92 -11.57 -27.13
CA CYS A 57 -17.78 -12.10 -25.79
C CYS A 57 -19.15 -12.16 -25.10
N GLU A 58 -19.84 -13.32 -25.16
CA GLU A 58 -21.11 -13.60 -24.48
C GLU A 58 -21.00 -13.39 -22.96
N GLU A 59 -19.77 -13.26 -22.44
CA GLU A 59 -19.44 -13.02 -21.04
C GLU A 59 -19.71 -11.57 -20.58
N LEU A 60 -19.74 -10.58 -21.47
CA LEU A 60 -19.87 -9.14 -21.12
C LEU A 60 -21.13 -8.47 -21.67
N GLN A 61 -22.00 -9.20 -22.37
CA GLN A 61 -23.26 -8.65 -22.88
C GLN A 61 -24.26 -8.41 -21.75
N ARG A 62 -24.95 -7.26 -21.80
CA ARG A 62 -25.96 -6.86 -20.81
C ARG A 62 -27.05 -7.92 -20.69
N THR A 63 -27.17 -8.54 -19.52
CA THR A 63 -28.06 -9.69 -19.30
C THR A 63 -29.55 -9.31 -19.35
N GLY A 64 -29.87 -8.02 -19.15
CA GLY A 64 -31.22 -7.49 -19.18
C GLY A 64 -32.13 -7.98 -18.04
N ARG A 65 -31.60 -8.75 -17.08
CA ARG A 65 -32.28 -9.26 -15.89
C ARG A 65 -31.65 -8.66 -14.64
N PHE A 66 -32.45 -8.38 -13.61
CA PHE A 66 -31.96 -7.89 -12.33
C PHE A 66 -30.95 -8.87 -11.72
N CYS A 67 -29.73 -8.40 -11.42
CA CYS A 67 -28.59 -9.21 -10.95
C CYS A 67 -28.20 -10.39 -11.88
N GLY A 68 -28.50 -10.29 -13.17
CA GLY A 68 -28.21 -11.35 -14.13
C GLY A 68 -26.72 -11.65 -14.30
N GLY A 69 -25.87 -10.61 -14.30
CA GLY A 69 -24.42 -10.75 -14.38
C GLY A 69 -23.84 -11.49 -13.17
N LEU A 70 -24.19 -11.04 -11.96
CA LEU A 70 -23.72 -11.62 -10.70
C LEU A 70 -24.04 -13.13 -10.58
N ILE A 71 -25.26 -13.53 -10.95
CA ILE A 71 -25.67 -14.95 -10.88
C ILE A 71 -24.83 -15.82 -11.82
N LYS A 72 -24.52 -15.32 -13.04
CA LYS A 72 -23.66 -16.03 -13.99
C LYS A 72 -22.23 -16.17 -13.46
N ASP A 73 -21.70 -15.12 -12.83
CA ASP A 73 -20.36 -15.15 -12.25
C ASP A 73 -20.24 -16.15 -11.09
N ILE A 74 -21.24 -16.17 -10.19
CA ILE A 74 -21.28 -17.15 -9.09
C ILE A 74 -21.35 -18.58 -9.65
N LYS A 75 -22.20 -18.82 -10.65
CA LYS A 75 -22.34 -20.16 -11.28
C LYS A 75 -21.03 -20.62 -11.93
N ARG A 76 -20.25 -19.70 -12.50
CA ARG A 76 -18.94 -19.99 -13.10
C ARG A 76 -17.86 -20.28 -12.06
N LYS A 77 -17.84 -19.57 -10.93
CA LYS A 77 -16.81 -19.71 -9.89
C LYS A 77 -17.06 -20.90 -8.94
N ALA A 78 -18.33 -21.21 -8.64
CA ALA A 78 -18.73 -22.27 -7.70
C ALA A 78 -17.99 -23.63 -7.86
N PRO A 79 -17.80 -24.20 -9.06
CA PRO A 79 -17.13 -25.52 -9.18
C PRO A 79 -15.63 -25.48 -8.83
N PHE A 80 -14.97 -24.33 -8.97
CA PHE A 80 -13.53 -24.20 -8.73
C PHE A 80 -13.20 -23.92 -7.25
N PHE A 81 -14.19 -23.55 -6.43
CA PHE A 81 -13.95 -23.14 -5.05
C PHE A 81 -13.27 -24.23 -4.21
N ALA A 82 -13.69 -25.49 -4.37
CA ALA A 82 -13.09 -26.61 -3.65
C ALA A 82 -11.68 -26.95 -4.17
N SER A 83 -11.43 -26.85 -5.48
CA SER A 83 -10.11 -27.13 -6.06
C SER A 83 -9.06 -26.09 -5.66
N ASP A 84 -9.45 -24.83 -5.50
CA ASP A 84 -8.56 -23.72 -5.14
C ASP A 84 -7.85 -23.97 -3.80
N PHE A 85 -8.51 -24.61 -2.82
CA PHE A 85 -7.90 -24.95 -1.53
C PHE A 85 -6.86 -26.07 -1.61
N TYR A 86 -7.06 -27.05 -2.51
CA TYR A 86 -6.11 -28.16 -2.68
C TYR A 86 -4.87 -27.71 -3.47
N ASP A 87 -5.03 -26.82 -4.45
CA ASP A 87 -3.91 -26.32 -5.28
C ASP A 87 -2.98 -25.36 -4.50
N ALA A 88 -3.49 -24.75 -3.42
CA ALA A 88 -2.72 -23.87 -2.56
C ALA A 88 -1.59 -24.58 -1.78
N LEU A 89 -1.54 -25.92 -1.71
CA LEU A 89 -0.56 -26.68 -0.93
C LEU A 89 0.83 -26.80 -1.59
N ASN A 90 1.13 -25.97 -2.58
CA ASN A 90 2.43 -25.92 -3.24
C ASN A 90 3.46 -25.09 -2.44
N ILE A 91 4.73 -25.51 -2.42
CA ILE A 91 5.78 -24.79 -1.66
C ILE A 91 6.03 -23.36 -2.16
N GLN A 92 5.73 -23.10 -3.43
CA GLN A 92 5.77 -21.76 -4.03
C GLN A 92 4.68 -20.83 -3.46
N ALA A 93 3.54 -21.39 -3.03
CA ALA A 93 2.50 -20.60 -2.38
C ALA A 93 2.98 -20.04 -1.04
N LEU A 94 3.77 -20.81 -0.27
CA LEU A 94 4.36 -20.34 0.99
C LEU A 94 5.27 -19.12 0.78
N SER A 95 6.10 -19.12 -0.27
CA SER A 95 6.97 -17.97 -0.56
C SER A 95 6.16 -16.75 -1.00
N ALA A 96 5.09 -16.95 -1.78
CA ALA A 96 4.18 -15.88 -2.17
C ALA A 96 3.43 -15.29 -0.96
N ILE A 97 2.93 -16.14 -0.04
CA ILE A 97 2.23 -15.72 1.19
C ILE A 97 3.13 -14.81 2.03
N LEU A 98 4.36 -15.24 2.31
CA LEU A 98 5.31 -14.47 3.11
C LEU A 98 5.69 -13.13 2.45
N PHE A 99 5.91 -13.13 1.13
CA PHE A 99 6.25 -11.92 0.39
C PHE A 99 5.09 -10.92 0.37
N ILE A 100 3.88 -11.37 0.01
CA ILE A 100 2.68 -10.53 -0.06
C ILE A 100 2.30 -10.03 1.34
N TYR A 101 2.50 -10.84 2.39
CA TYR A 101 2.31 -10.41 3.77
C TYR A 101 3.20 -9.21 4.12
N LEU A 102 4.51 -9.28 3.86
CA LEU A 102 5.42 -8.16 4.14
C LEU A 102 5.05 -6.90 3.32
N ALA A 103 4.65 -7.07 2.06
CA ALA A 103 4.22 -5.96 1.21
C ALA A 103 2.92 -5.29 1.72
N THR A 104 1.92 -6.10 2.07
CA THR A 104 0.61 -5.61 2.55
C THR A 104 0.71 -4.97 3.92
N VAL A 105 1.47 -5.55 4.86
CA VAL A 105 1.70 -4.96 6.18
C VAL A 105 2.43 -3.62 6.08
N THR A 106 3.46 -3.53 5.25
CA THR A 106 4.19 -2.27 5.02
C THR A 106 3.29 -1.20 4.41
N ASN A 107 2.47 -1.57 3.42
CA ASN A 107 1.51 -0.64 2.83
C ASN A 107 0.45 -0.19 3.85
N ALA A 108 -0.12 -1.11 4.63
CA ALA A 108 -1.11 -0.78 5.66
C ALA A 108 -0.53 0.18 6.72
N ILE A 109 0.70 -0.04 7.17
CA ILE A 109 1.32 0.82 8.18
C ILE A 109 1.69 2.19 7.62
N THR A 110 2.22 2.25 6.40
CA THR A 110 2.57 3.53 5.78
C THR A 110 1.34 4.38 5.45
N PHE A 111 0.29 3.78 4.88
CA PHE A 111 -0.97 4.49 4.64
C PHE A 111 -1.70 4.83 5.93
N GLY A 112 -1.71 3.94 6.91
CA GLY A 112 -2.30 4.19 8.23
C GLY A 112 -1.60 5.33 8.99
N GLY A 113 -0.28 5.45 8.88
CA GLY A 113 0.48 6.55 9.47
C GLY A 113 0.19 7.88 8.80
N LEU A 114 0.19 7.91 7.45
CA LEU A 114 -0.19 9.11 6.70
C LEU A 114 -1.64 9.54 6.95
N LEU A 115 -2.54 8.58 7.18
CA LEU A 115 -3.93 8.85 7.52
C LEU A 115 -4.06 9.38 8.95
N GLY A 116 -3.28 8.86 9.90
CA GLY A 116 -3.17 9.39 11.26
C GLY A 116 -2.72 10.85 11.28
N ASP A 117 -1.65 11.17 10.55
CA ASP A 117 -1.14 12.53 10.40
C ASP A 117 -2.15 13.46 9.72
N ALA A 118 -2.94 12.96 8.77
CA ALA A 118 -3.92 13.75 8.03
C ALA A 118 -5.25 13.98 8.78
N THR A 119 -5.55 13.16 9.80
CA THR A 119 -6.85 13.15 10.49
C THR A 119 -6.75 13.50 11.98
N ASP A 120 -5.67 14.18 12.39
CA ASP A 120 -5.38 14.52 13.79
C ASP A 120 -5.55 13.30 14.73
N ASN A 121 -5.08 12.12 14.29
CA ASN A 121 -5.19 10.84 15.01
C ASN A 121 -6.63 10.32 15.28
N MET A 122 -7.64 10.80 14.55
CA MET A 122 -9.00 10.25 14.59
C MET A 122 -9.11 8.86 13.93
N GLN A 123 -8.18 8.57 13.00
CA GLN A 123 -8.02 7.29 12.34
C GLN A 123 -6.52 7.01 12.17
N GLY A 124 -6.02 5.92 12.74
CA GLY A 124 -4.58 5.65 12.74
C GLY A 124 -4.17 4.36 12.05
N VAL A 125 -2.98 3.91 12.43
CA VAL A 125 -2.33 2.71 11.89
C VAL A 125 -3.09 1.44 12.23
N LEU A 126 -3.61 1.32 13.46
CA LEU A 126 -4.25 0.10 13.92
C LEU A 126 -5.59 -0.14 13.21
N GLU A 127 -6.42 0.90 13.04
CA GLU A 127 -7.70 0.78 12.35
C GLU A 127 -7.52 0.47 10.88
N SER A 128 -6.51 1.06 10.23
CA SER A 128 -6.15 0.73 8.85
C SER A 128 -5.70 -0.73 8.73
N PHE A 129 -4.82 -1.19 9.63
CA PHE A 129 -4.34 -2.57 9.66
C PHE A 129 -5.48 -3.58 9.88
N LEU A 130 -6.33 -3.37 10.88
CA LEU A 130 -7.48 -4.23 11.16
C LEU A 130 -8.49 -4.20 10.01
N GLY A 131 -8.76 -3.01 9.45
CA GLY A 131 -9.66 -2.83 8.32
C GLY A 131 -9.19 -3.63 7.11
N THR A 132 -7.91 -3.57 6.77
CA THR A 132 -7.31 -4.37 5.67
C THR A 132 -7.36 -5.86 5.97
N ALA A 133 -7.09 -6.29 7.20
CA ALA A 133 -7.12 -7.71 7.58
C ALA A 133 -8.53 -8.31 7.46
N VAL A 134 -9.55 -7.64 8.00
CA VAL A 134 -10.94 -8.15 7.97
C VAL A 134 -11.52 -8.09 6.56
N SER A 135 -11.37 -6.96 5.87
CA SER A 135 -11.88 -6.82 4.49
C SER A 135 -11.17 -7.76 3.52
N GLY A 136 -9.85 -7.91 3.63
CA GLY A 136 -9.07 -8.85 2.83
C GLY A 136 -9.47 -10.30 3.07
N ALA A 137 -9.68 -10.72 4.33
CA ALA A 137 -10.12 -12.08 4.64
C ALA A 137 -11.50 -12.39 4.03
N ILE A 138 -12.46 -11.48 4.17
CA ILE A 138 -13.81 -11.64 3.60
C ILE A 138 -13.74 -11.65 2.06
N PHE A 139 -12.96 -10.74 1.46
CA PHE A 139 -12.81 -10.67 0.02
C PHE A 139 -12.18 -11.94 -0.56
N CYS A 140 -11.07 -12.42 0.00
CA CYS A 140 -10.41 -13.64 -0.51
C CYS A 140 -11.30 -14.90 -0.42
N LEU A 141 -12.25 -14.95 0.50
CA LEU A 141 -13.21 -16.07 0.62
C LEU A 141 -14.36 -16.01 -0.39
N PHE A 142 -14.82 -14.82 -0.78
CA PHE A 142 -16.03 -14.65 -1.60
C PHE A 142 -15.79 -14.02 -2.98
N ALA A 143 -14.57 -13.58 -3.30
CA ALA A 143 -14.26 -12.93 -4.56
C ALA A 143 -14.26 -13.91 -5.75
N GLY A 144 -14.67 -13.41 -6.93
CA GLY A 144 -14.51 -14.14 -8.19
C GLY A 144 -13.04 -14.39 -8.54
N GLN A 145 -12.17 -13.42 -8.27
CA GLN A 145 -10.73 -13.47 -8.50
C GLN A 145 -9.96 -13.18 -7.19
N PRO A 146 -9.59 -14.20 -6.41
CA PRO A 146 -8.89 -14.03 -5.13
C PRO A 146 -7.41 -13.64 -5.27
N LEU A 147 -6.89 -13.50 -6.50
CA LEU A 147 -5.53 -13.02 -6.76
C LEU A 147 -5.40 -11.50 -6.53
N THR A 148 -6.51 -10.76 -6.55
CA THR A 148 -6.53 -9.32 -6.29
C THR A 148 -6.42 -9.06 -4.79
N ILE A 149 -5.49 -8.20 -4.39
CA ILE A 149 -5.21 -7.90 -2.98
C ILE A 149 -5.81 -6.54 -2.64
N LEU A 150 -6.69 -6.51 -1.64
CA LEU A 150 -7.24 -5.25 -1.14
C LEU A 150 -6.21 -4.52 -0.28
N SER A 151 -5.95 -3.27 -0.61
CA SER A 151 -5.12 -2.36 0.17
C SER A 151 -5.66 -0.94 0.04
N SER A 152 -5.34 -0.08 1.00
CA SER A 152 -5.60 1.36 0.85
C SER A 152 -4.83 1.92 -0.33
N THR A 153 -5.46 2.80 -1.11
CA THR A 153 -4.86 3.46 -2.28
C THR A 153 -4.64 4.94 -2.04
N GLY A 154 -3.72 5.54 -2.80
CA GLY A 154 -3.40 6.96 -2.72
C GLY A 154 -4.60 7.89 -2.95
N PRO A 155 -5.45 7.68 -3.98
CA PRO A 155 -6.63 8.52 -4.21
C PRO A 155 -7.62 8.52 -3.04
N VAL A 156 -7.85 7.36 -2.41
CA VAL A 156 -8.72 7.24 -1.23
C VAL A 156 -8.13 8.00 -0.05
N LEU A 157 -6.81 7.95 0.17
CA LEU A 157 -6.14 8.75 1.20
C LEU A 157 -6.34 10.26 0.98
N VAL A 158 -6.20 10.74 -0.26
CA VAL A 158 -6.42 12.16 -0.58
C VAL A 158 -7.87 12.55 -0.35
N PHE A 159 -8.82 11.71 -0.75
CA PHE A 159 -10.23 11.92 -0.47
C PHE A 159 -10.51 12.04 1.03
N GLU A 160 -9.98 11.13 1.85
CA GLU A 160 -10.15 11.16 3.31
C GLU A 160 -9.56 12.43 3.94
N ARG A 161 -8.41 12.90 3.47
CA ARG A 161 -7.81 14.16 3.93
C ARG A 161 -8.70 15.37 3.60
N LEU A 162 -9.24 15.41 2.38
CA LEU A 162 -10.17 16.47 1.98
C LEU A 162 -11.46 16.42 2.79
N LEU A 163 -11.96 15.21 3.04
CA LEU A 163 -13.16 14.97 3.86
C LEU A 163 -12.96 15.47 5.29
N PHE A 164 -11.80 15.18 5.88
CA PHE A 164 -11.45 15.62 7.23
C PHE A 164 -11.36 17.15 7.32
N ASN A 165 -10.66 17.78 6.37
CA ASN A 165 -10.57 19.25 6.32
C ASN A 165 -11.94 19.90 6.14
N PHE A 166 -12.76 19.39 5.22
CA PHE A 166 -14.13 19.87 5.02
C PHE A 166 -14.99 19.74 6.27
N SER A 167 -14.88 18.61 6.98
CA SER A 167 -15.55 18.38 8.26
C SER A 167 -15.13 19.40 9.32
N LYS A 168 -13.83 19.72 9.38
CA LYS A 168 -13.26 20.68 10.33
C LYS A 168 -13.71 22.11 10.04
N ASP A 169 -13.72 22.52 8.77
CA ASP A 169 -14.15 23.86 8.35
C ASP A 169 -15.64 24.12 8.65
N HIS A 170 -16.47 23.07 8.56
CA HIS A 170 -17.91 23.14 8.82
C HIS A 170 -18.34 22.67 10.22
N ASN A 171 -17.39 22.29 11.09
CA ASN A 171 -17.65 21.72 12.43
C ASN A 171 -18.59 20.50 12.43
N PHE A 172 -18.46 19.63 11.42
CA PHE A 172 -19.17 18.34 11.39
C PHE A 172 -18.38 17.26 12.12
N ASP A 173 -19.10 16.32 12.72
CA ASP A 173 -18.51 15.10 13.27
C ASP A 173 -18.02 14.19 12.13
N TYR A 174 -16.70 14.16 11.94
CA TYR A 174 -16.02 13.44 10.86
C TYR A 174 -16.40 11.95 10.81
N LEU A 175 -16.48 11.29 11.97
CA LEU A 175 -16.73 9.84 12.04
C LEU A 175 -18.15 9.47 11.59
N GLU A 176 -19.15 10.23 12.02
CA GLU A 176 -20.54 10.05 11.60
C GLU A 176 -20.68 10.37 10.10
N PHE A 177 -20.08 11.48 9.65
CA PHE A 177 -20.12 11.86 8.25
C PHE A 177 -19.50 10.79 7.34
N ARG A 178 -18.36 10.22 7.75
CA ARG A 178 -17.71 9.10 7.07
C ARG A 178 -18.58 7.85 7.02
N LEU A 179 -19.29 7.52 8.10
CA LEU A 179 -20.20 6.37 8.15
C LEU A 179 -21.31 6.52 7.11
N TRP A 180 -21.95 7.69 7.03
CA TRP A 180 -23.01 7.94 6.04
C TRP A 180 -22.49 7.89 4.60
N ILE A 181 -21.31 8.42 4.33
CA ILE A 181 -20.66 8.31 3.01
C ILE A 181 -20.42 6.83 2.65
N GLY A 182 -19.96 6.02 3.61
CA GLY A 182 -19.75 4.58 3.43
C GLY A 182 -21.05 3.80 3.17
N LEU A 183 -22.14 4.15 3.87
CA LEU A 183 -23.44 3.53 3.64
C LEU A 183 -24.01 3.88 2.25
N TRP A 184 -23.92 5.16 1.85
CA TRP A 184 -24.34 5.59 0.51
C TRP A 184 -23.49 4.95 -0.59
N SER A 185 -22.18 4.83 -0.41
CA SER A 185 -21.31 4.19 -1.41
C SER A 185 -21.61 2.69 -1.54
N ALA A 186 -21.85 1.98 -0.42
CA ALA A 186 -22.28 0.59 -0.45
C ALA A 186 -23.61 0.42 -1.20
N PHE A 187 -24.58 1.31 -0.95
CA PHE A 187 -25.86 1.31 -1.66
C PHE A 187 -25.70 1.57 -3.18
N LEU A 188 -24.89 2.56 -3.56
CA LEU A 188 -24.62 2.85 -4.98
C LEU A 188 -23.86 1.70 -5.67
N CYS A 189 -22.92 1.05 -4.99
CA CYS A 189 -22.26 -0.16 -5.48
C CYS A 189 -23.26 -1.29 -5.75
N LEU A 190 -24.23 -1.52 -4.85
CA LEU A 190 -25.28 -2.52 -5.07
C LEU A 190 -26.13 -2.18 -6.31
N ILE A 191 -26.43 -0.90 -6.54
CA ILE A 191 -27.14 -0.46 -7.75
C ILE A 191 -26.29 -0.73 -9.01
N LEU A 192 -24.99 -0.44 -8.99
CA LEU A 192 -24.09 -0.71 -10.13
C LEU A 192 -24.01 -2.22 -10.44
N VAL A 193 -23.96 -3.06 -9.42
CA VAL A 193 -24.00 -4.52 -9.59
C VAL A 193 -25.35 -4.98 -10.13
N ALA A 194 -26.45 -4.44 -9.61
CA ALA A 194 -27.80 -4.81 -10.05
C ALA A 194 -28.14 -4.36 -11.48
N THR A 195 -27.52 -3.26 -11.95
CA THR A 195 -27.71 -2.69 -13.30
C THR A 195 -26.80 -3.30 -14.37
N ASP A 196 -25.99 -4.31 -14.01
CA ASP A 196 -24.97 -4.94 -14.87
C ASP A 196 -23.98 -3.88 -15.45
N ALA A 197 -23.48 -2.98 -14.60
CA ALA A 197 -22.52 -1.93 -15.01
C ALA A 197 -21.16 -2.48 -15.50
N SER A 198 -20.90 -3.78 -15.35
CA SER A 198 -19.71 -4.47 -15.87
C SER A 198 -19.55 -4.36 -17.39
N PHE A 199 -20.63 -4.06 -18.13
CA PHE A 199 -20.56 -3.76 -19.57
C PHE A 199 -19.66 -2.55 -19.88
N LEU A 200 -19.50 -1.59 -18.95
CA LEU A 200 -18.66 -0.41 -19.17
C LEU A 200 -17.18 -0.77 -19.40
N VAL A 201 -16.75 -1.94 -18.90
CA VAL A 201 -15.37 -2.41 -18.98
C VAL A 201 -14.93 -2.65 -20.43
N GLN A 202 -15.85 -3.00 -21.32
CA GLN A 202 -15.53 -3.22 -22.73
C GLN A 202 -14.98 -1.97 -23.44
N TYR A 203 -15.25 -0.77 -22.89
CA TYR A 203 -14.74 0.49 -23.43
C TYR A 203 -13.28 0.74 -23.05
N PHE A 204 -12.75 0.01 -22.06
CA PHE A 204 -11.31 -0.01 -21.82
C PHE A 204 -10.62 -0.80 -22.92
N THR A 205 -9.72 -0.12 -23.61
CA THR A 205 -8.87 -0.71 -24.63
C THR A 205 -7.55 -1.16 -24.00
N ARG A 206 -6.85 -2.07 -24.68
CA ARG A 206 -5.49 -2.48 -24.28
C ARG A 206 -4.54 -1.29 -24.11
N PHE A 207 -4.71 -0.24 -24.92
CA PHE A 207 -3.93 1.00 -24.79
C PHE A 207 -4.16 1.68 -23.44
N THR A 208 -5.41 1.77 -22.98
CA THR A 208 -5.73 2.37 -21.68
C THR A 208 -5.23 1.51 -20.52
N GLU A 209 -5.32 0.19 -20.63
CA GLU A 209 -4.84 -0.75 -19.60
C GLU A 209 -3.31 -0.70 -19.44
N GLU A 210 -2.56 -0.83 -20.54
CA GLU A 210 -1.09 -0.77 -20.53
C GLU A 210 -0.60 0.63 -20.11
N GLY A 211 -1.28 1.69 -20.56
CA GLY A 211 -0.99 3.07 -20.18
C GLY A 211 -1.17 3.32 -18.69
N PHE A 212 -2.28 2.86 -18.10
CA PHE A 212 -2.55 3.01 -16.68
C PHE A 212 -1.61 2.16 -15.82
N SER A 213 -1.36 0.91 -16.20
CA SER A 213 -0.40 0.03 -15.51
C SER A 213 1.01 0.63 -15.46
N SER A 214 1.45 1.22 -16.57
CA SER A 214 2.72 1.95 -16.65
C SER A 214 2.73 3.19 -15.74
N LEU A 215 1.66 3.99 -15.75
CA LEU A 215 1.52 5.18 -14.90
C LEU A 215 1.58 4.83 -13.40
N ILE A 216 0.82 3.83 -12.96
CA ILE A 216 0.84 3.36 -11.57
C ILE A 216 2.23 2.84 -11.18
N SER A 217 2.92 2.12 -12.09
CA SER A 217 4.29 1.66 -11.87
C SER A 217 5.27 2.81 -11.65
N PHE A 218 5.19 3.86 -12.47
CA PHE A 218 6.01 5.07 -12.29
C PHE A 218 5.69 5.80 -10.98
N ILE A 219 4.42 5.90 -10.60
CA ILE A 219 4.00 6.52 -9.34
C ILE A 219 4.58 5.76 -8.15
N PHE A 220 4.52 4.43 -8.13
CA PHE A 220 5.10 3.62 -7.04
C PHE A 220 6.62 3.76 -6.95
N ILE A 221 7.33 3.80 -8.08
CA ILE A 221 8.78 4.03 -8.10
C ILE A 221 9.10 5.42 -7.54
N TYR A 222 8.38 6.45 -8.00
CA TYR A 222 8.56 7.82 -7.51
C TYR A 222 8.28 7.93 -6.00
N ASP A 223 7.21 7.31 -5.52
CA ASP A 223 6.85 7.33 -4.09
C ASP A 223 7.92 6.66 -3.22
N ALA A 224 8.55 5.56 -3.69
CA ALA A 224 9.65 4.92 -2.99
C ALA A 224 10.86 5.86 -2.81
N PHE A 225 11.27 6.57 -3.87
CA PHE A 225 12.34 7.56 -3.79
C PHE A 225 11.95 8.78 -2.95
N LYS A 226 10.71 9.26 -3.08
CA LYS A 226 10.20 10.38 -2.27
C LYS A 226 10.25 10.08 -0.77
N LYS A 227 9.87 8.85 -0.36
CA LYS A 227 9.98 8.40 1.03
C LYS A 227 11.44 8.36 1.51
N MET A 228 12.36 7.92 0.66
CA MET A 228 13.79 7.90 0.97
C MET A 228 14.37 9.32 1.12
N ILE A 229 13.98 10.25 0.25
CA ILE A 229 14.40 11.66 0.33
C ILE A 229 13.82 12.32 1.59
N LYS A 230 12.53 12.10 1.88
CA LYS A 230 11.91 12.61 3.12
C LYS A 230 12.62 12.09 4.38
N LEU A 231 13.12 10.85 4.36
CA LEU A 231 13.95 10.31 5.42
C LEU A 231 15.30 11.04 5.53
N ALA A 232 15.94 11.33 4.39
CA ALA A 232 17.20 12.08 4.35
C ALA A 232 17.05 13.53 4.84
N ASP A 233 15.90 14.17 4.56
CA ASP A 233 15.58 15.50 5.08
C ASP A 233 15.32 15.48 6.59
N TYR A 234 14.71 14.40 7.10
CA TYR A 234 14.46 14.23 8.54
C TYR A 234 15.74 13.91 9.33
N TYR A 235 16.70 13.20 8.72
CA TYR A 235 18.02 12.90 9.29
C TYR A 235 19.12 13.52 8.42
N PRO A 236 19.33 14.85 8.51
CA PRO A 236 20.29 15.53 7.64
C PRO A 236 21.74 15.08 7.91
N ILE A 237 22.54 15.02 6.85
CA ILE A 237 23.97 14.71 6.94
C ILE A 237 24.75 16.00 7.22
N ASN A 238 25.54 16.01 8.29
CA ASN A 238 26.44 17.12 8.59
C ASN A 238 27.68 17.08 7.66
N SER A 239 27.68 17.91 6.61
CA SER A 239 28.78 17.99 5.63
C SER A 239 30.02 18.73 6.14
N ASN A 240 29.93 19.43 7.28
CA ASN A 240 31.02 20.23 7.86
C ASN A 240 31.88 19.44 8.86
N PHE A 241 31.74 18.11 8.91
CA PHE A 241 32.54 17.28 9.81
C PHE A 241 34.02 17.28 9.40
N LYS A 242 34.88 17.83 10.26
CA LYS A 242 36.34 17.78 10.11
C LYS A 242 36.93 16.87 11.17
N VAL A 243 37.69 15.86 10.72
CA VAL A 243 38.43 14.92 11.57
C VAL A 243 39.42 15.72 12.44
N GLY A 244 39.15 15.79 13.76
CA GLY A 244 39.98 16.53 14.72
C GLY A 244 39.23 17.49 15.65
N TYR A 245 37.96 17.82 15.38
CA TYR A 245 37.13 18.73 16.21
C TYR A 245 36.03 18.00 16.99
N ASN A 246 36.21 16.71 17.33
CA ASN A 246 35.18 15.88 17.98
C ASN A 246 34.63 16.49 19.29
N THR A 247 35.42 17.31 19.99
CA THR A 247 35.02 17.99 21.23
C THR A 247 34.08 19.19 21.01
N GLN A 248 34.03 19.77 19.81
CA GLN A 248 33.11 20.87 19.45
C GLN A 248 31.74 20.36 18.96
N PHE A 249 31.66 19.08 18.58
CA PHE A 249 30.44 18.40 18.15
C PHE A 249 29.87 17.54 19.29
N SER A 250 29.56 18.17 20.42
CA SER A 250 28.85 17.50 21.51
C SER A 250 27.40 18.00 21.58
N CYS A 251 26.48 17.07 21.84
CA CYS A 251 25.13 17.42 22.28
C CYS A 251 25.06 17.17 23.78
N ALA A 252 25.08 18.24 24.57
CA ALA A 252 24.98 18.14 26.01
C ALA A 252 23.54 18.40 26.45
N CYS A 253 23.07 17.57 27.37
CA CYS A 253 21.82 17.86 28.06
C CYS A 253 22.11 18.87 29.18
N MET A 254 21.48 20.04 29.11
CA MET A 254 21.50 21.03 30.20
C MET A 254 20.21 20.92 31.02
N PRO A 255 20.29 21.13 32.35
CA PRO A 255 19.09 21.21 33.19
C PRO A 255 18.19 22.36 32.70
N PRO A 256 16.87 22.26 32.90
CA PRO A 256 15.97 23.39 32.64
C PRO A 256 16.42 24.60 33.44
N ASP A 257 16.34 25.79 32.83
CA ASP A 257 16.65 27.06 33.51
C ASP A 257 15.88 27.10 34.83
N PRO A 258 16.54 27.39 35.98
CA PRO A 258 15.81 27.56 37.22
C PRO A 258 14.83 28.70 37.00
N VAL A 259 13.53 28.38 36.99
CA VAL A 259 12.49 29.39 37.03
C VAL A 259 12.80 30.21 38.27
N ASN A 260 13.19 31.47 38.08
CA ASN A 260 13.18 32.45 39.14
C ASN A 260 11.73 32.55 39.59
N ILE A 261 11.35 31.77 40.60
CA ILE A 261 10.18 32.05 41.42
C ILE A 261 10.57 33.31 42.20
N SER A 262 10.55 34.47 41.52
CA SER A 262 10.27 35.70 42.23
C SER A 262 8.87 35.51 42.78
N ILE A 263 8.79 35.34 44.09
CA ILE A 263 7.56 35.44 44.87
C ILE A 263 7.04 36.86 44.62
N SER A 264 6.32 37.06 43.51
CA SER A 264 5.49 38.22 43.30
C SER A 264 4.14 37.86 43.91
N ASN A 265 3.93 38.33 45.13
CA ASN A 265 2.59 38.52 45.66
C ASN A 265 1.80 39.33 44.64
N ASP A 266 0.91 38.70 43.88
CA ASP A 266 -0.33 39.34 43.47
C ASP A 266 -1.36 38.29 43.04
N THR A 267 -2.53 38.43 43.65
CA THR A 267 -3.72 37.60 43.53
C THR A 267 -4.42 37.85 42.21
N THR A 268 -4.35 36.93 41.24
CA THR A 268 -5.35 36.79 40.18
C THR A 268 -5.43 35.34 39.66
N LEU A 269 -6.64 34.94 39.31
CA LEU A 269 -7.13 33.56 39.14
C LEU A 269 -6.48 32.80 37.97
N ALA A 270 -6.11 31.55 38.22
CA ALA A 270 -5.65 30.59 37.22
C ALA A 270 -6.84 29.98 36.41
N PRO A 271 -6.69 29.75 35.09
CA PRO A 271 -7.43 28.71 34.38
C PRO A 271 -6.71 27.36 34.56
N GLU A 272 -7.48 26.35 34.93
CA GLU A 272 -7.06 24.96 35.13
C GLU A 272 -6.49 24.35 33.83
N ASP A 273 -5.30 23.77 33.91
CA ASP A 273 -4.84 22.56 33.20
C ASP A 273 -3.30 22.49 33.19
N LEU A 274 -2.72 22.20 34.37
CA LEU A 274 -1.35 21.73 34.50
C LEU A 274 -1.36 20.63 35.59
N PRO A 275 -0.75 19.45 35.38
CA PRO A 275 -0.76 18.41 36.39
C PRO A 275 -0.02 18.91 37.63
N THR A 276 -0.74 18.90 38.75
CA THR A 276 -0.24 19.17 40.10
C THR A 276 0.80 18.11 40.47
N VAL A 277 2.07 18.41 40.19
CA VAL A 277 3.19 17.68 40.75
C VAL A 277 3.27 18.03 42.23
N SER A 278 2.99 17.03 43.08
CA SER A 278 3.05 17.13 44.53
C SER A 278 4.46 17.52 44.98
N SER A 279 4.52 18.45 45.93
CA SER A 279 5.71 19.10 46.50
C SER A 279 6.62 18.16 47.31
N THR A 280 6.43 16.85 47.23
CA THR A 280 7.35 15.82 47.76
C THR A 280 8.32 15.25 46.72
N ASP A 281 8.13 15.49 45.42
CA ASP A 281 9.08 15.03 44.37
C ASP A 281 10.17 16.08 44.03
N MET A 282 10.13 17.25 44.67
CA MET A 282 11.05 18.38 44.41
C MET A 282 12.36 18.32 45.24
N TYR A 283 12.54 17.30 46.09
CA TYR A 283 13.71 17.15 46.97
C TYR A 283 14.62 15.95 46.63
N HIS A 284 14.58 15.46 45.39
CA HIS A 284 15.66 14.64 44.82
C HIS A 284 16.49 15.43 43.79
N ASN A 285 16.91 16.64 44.19
CA ASN A 285 17.77 17.55 43.42
C ASN A 285 19.26 17.36 43.75
N ALA A 286 19.74 16.12 43.87
CA ALA A 286 21.17 15.86 43.96
C ALA A 286 21.55 14.59 43.18
N THR A 287 22.53 14.75 42.29
CA THR A 287 23.30 13.73 41.54
C THR A 287 22.63 12.99 40.39
N PHE A 288 21.92 13.69 39.49
CA PHE A 288 21.90 13.24 38.09
C PHE A 288 22.98 13.97 37.32
N ASP A 289 23.96 13.24 36.80
CA ASP A 289 25.00 13.79 35.94
C ASP A 289 24.40 13.97 34.54
N TRP A 290 23.84 15.16 34.30
CA TRP A 290 23.11 15.52 33.08
C TRP A 290 23.95 15.27 31.81
N ALA A 291 25.29 15.36 31.92
CA ALA A 291 26.23 15.09 30.84
C ALA A 291 26.26 13.62 30.35
N PHE A 292 25.91 12.65 31.20
CA PHE A 292 25.89 11.22 30.85
C PHE A 292 24.50 10.71 30.46
N LEU A 293 23.50 11.58 30.46
CA LEU A 293 22.14 11.20 30.16
C LEU A 293 21.93 11.13 28.64
N SER A 294 21.42 9.99 28.16
CA SER A 294 21.02 9.86 26.75
C SER A 294 20.04 10.96 26.36
N THR A 295 20.18 11.50 25.15
CA THR A 295 19.34 12.58 24.59
C THR A 295 17.84 12.35 24.77
N LYS A 296 17.37 11.10 24.66
CA LYS A 296 15.96 10.71 24.89
C LYS A 296 15.52 10.83 26.35
N LYS A 297 16.40 10.51 27.30
CA LYS A 297 16.11 10.64 28.75
C LYS A 297 16.18 12.10 29.19
N CYS A 298 17.07 12.90 28.60
CA CYS A 298 17.16 14.34 28.83
C CYS A 298 15.84 15.07 28.59
N LEU A 299 15.24 14.87 27.39
CA LEU A 299 13.96 15.47 27.03
C LEU A 299 12.82 14.98 27.93
N LYS A 300 12.85 13.71 28.36
CA LYS A 300 11.85 13.14 29.27
C LYS A 300 11.84 13.80 30.65
N TYR A 301 12.98 14.29 31.13
CA TYR A 301 13.11 14.99 32.41
C TYR A 301 13.11 16.52 32.27
N GLY A 302 12.69 17.06 31.11
CA GLY A 302 12.59 18.50 30.88
C GLY A 302 13.91 19.23 30.64
N GLY A 303 15.00 18.50 30.37
CA GLY A 303 16.29 19.10 30.01
C GLY A 303 16.29 19.67 28.59
N LYS A 304 17.08 20.73 28.36
CA LYS A 304 17.30 21.31 27.02
C LYS A 304 18.56 20.71 26.41
N LEU A 305 18.46 20.25 25.16
CA LEU A 305 19.60 19.80 24.38
C LEU A 305 20.30 21.03 23.79
N VAL A 306 21.58 21.22 24.11
CA VAL A 306 22.36 22.37 23.65
C VAL A 306 23.65 21.86 23.00
N GLY A 307 23.85 22.25 21.75
CA GLY A 307 25.04 21.89 20.97
C GLY A 307 24.79 21.93 19.46
N ASN A 308 25.84 22.22 18.69
CA ASN A 308 25.75 22.37 17.23
C ASN A 308 25.38 21.08 16.46
N ASN A 309 25.37 19.93 17.14
CA ASN A 309 25.12 18.62 16.54
C ASN A 309 23.92 17.88 17.16
N CYS A 310 23.11 18.55 18.00
CA CYS A 310 21.95 17.93 18.66
C CYS A 310 20.82 17.53 17.68
N ASP A 311 20.71 18.24 16.55
CA ASP A 311 19.71 17.97 15.51
C ASP A 311 20.18 16.96 14.46
N PHE A 312 21.47 16.60 14.47
CA PHE A 312 22.09 15.74 13.47
C PHE A 312 22.39 14.37 14.07
N VAL A 313 21.67 13.34 13.62
CA VAL A 313 22.03 11.95 13.92
C VAL A 313 22.87 11.41 12.77
N PRO A 314 24.19 11.21 12.96
CA PRO A 314 25.07 10.76 11.88
C PRO A 314 24.71 9.34 11.42
N ASP A 315 25.09 9.02 10.19
CA ASP A 315 25.12 7.67 9.59
C ASP A 315 23.78 6.98 9.28
N ILE A 316 22.65 7.40 9.88
CA ILE A 316 21.32 6.80 9.62
C ILE A 316 20.94 6.89 8.14
N THR A 317 21.09 8.07 7.54
CA THR A 317 20.70 8.32 6.15
C THR A 317 21.54 7.49 5.18
N LEU A 318 22.86 7.48 5.36
CA LEU A 318 23.76 6.69 4.51
C LEU A 318 23.48 5.18 4.64
N MET A 319 23.29 4.69 5.86
CA MET A 319 22.92 3.30 6.12
C MET A 319 21.58 2.95 5.45
N SER A 320 20.59 3.83 5.53
CA SER A 320 19.27 3.63 4.90
C SER A 320 19.37 3.52 3.38
N PHE A 321 20.21 4.32 2.72
CA PHE A 321 20.47 4.21 1.28
C PHE A 321 21.18 2.89 0.92
N ILE A 322 22.12 2.43 1.74
CA ILE A 322 22.81 1.15 1.55
C ILE A 322 21.81 -0.01 1.66
N LEU A 323 20.96 -0.01 2.69
CA LEU A 323 19.93 -1.04 2.88
C LEU A 323 18.91 -1.03 1.73
N PHE A 324 18.49 0.16 1.26
CA PHE A 324 17.53 0.31 0.17
C PHE A 324 18.06 -0.22 -1.17
N LEU A 325 19.22 0.31 -1.63
CA LEU A 325 19.82 -0.11 -2.90
C LEU A 325 20.35 -1.54 -2.82
N GLY A 326 20.88 -1.94 -1.67
CA GLY A 326 21.37 -3.30 -1.42
C GLY A 326 20.24 -4.33 -1.53
N THR A 327 19.10 -4.09 -0.87
CA THR A 327 17.96 -5.02 -0.91
C THR A 327 17.39 -5.14 -2.32
N TYR A 328 17.28 -4.02 -3.06
CA TYR A 328 16.81 -4.01 -4.45
C TYR A 328 17.75 -4.80 -5.38
N THR A 329 19.05 -4.49 -5.34
CA THR A 329 20.06 -5.13 -6.21
C THR A 329 20.21 -6.62 -5.90
N SER A 330 20.22 -7.00 -4.62
CA SER A 330 20.25 -8.41 -4.18
C SER A 330 19.00 -9.17 -4.64
N SER A 331 17.80 -8.59 -4.47
CA SER A 331 16.55 -9.23 -4.92
C SER A 331 16.53 -9.44 -6.43
N MET A 332 17.02 -8.46 -7.20
CA MET A 332 17.13 -8.57 -8.64
C MET A 332 18.18 -9.61 -9.06
N ALA A 333 19.32 -9.70 -8.36
CA ALA A 333 20.34 -10.71 -8.59
C ALA A 333 19.83 -12.13 -8.31
N LEU A 334 19.16 -12.33 -7.16
CA LEU A 334 18.56 -13.62 -6.79
C LEU A 334 17.40 -14.03 -7.72
N LYS A 335 16.62 -13.08 -8.26
CA LYS A 335 15.64 -13.39 -9.33
C LYS A 335 16.32 -13.78 -10.65
N LYS A 336 17.38 -13.07 -11.06
CA LYS A 336 18.16 -13.42 -12.27
C LYS A 336 18.91 -14.75 -12.11
N PHE A 337 19.17 -15.19 -10.89
CA PHE A 337 19.76 -16.50 -10.61
C PHE A 337 18.94 -17.65 -11.18
N LYS A 338 17.62 -17.49 -11.40
CA LYS A 338 16.76 -18.49 -12.04
C LYS A 338 17.24 -18.95 -13.42
N THR A 339 17.88 -18.07 -14.19
CA THR A 339 18.39 -18.37 -15.55
C THR A 339 19.89 -18.66 -15.56
N SER A 340 20.55 -18.59 -14.40
CA SER A 340 21.97 -18.88 -14.26
C SER A 340 22.28 -20.35 -14.58
N ARG A 341 23.48 -20.60 -15.14
CA ARG A 341 23.96 -21.95 -15.48
C ARG A 341 24.57 -22.67 -14.27
N TYR A 342 24.83 -21.95 -13.20
CA TYR A 342 25.38 -22.49 -11.97
C TYR A 342 24.24 -23.06 -11.10
N PHE A 343 24.47 -24.20 -10.44
CA PHE A 343 23.55 -24.94 -9.56
C PHE A 343 22.49 -25.86 -10.21
N PRO A 344 22.04 -26.91 -9.50
CA PRO A 344 20.96 -27.78 -9.96
C PRO A 344 19.62 -27.04 -10.10
N THR A 345 18.78 -27.52 -11.02
CA THR A 345 17.51 -26.88 -11.39
C THR A 345 16.55 -26.70 -10.22
N THR A 346 16.51 -27.64 -9.28
CA THR A 346 15.66 -27.61 -8.08
C THR A 346 16.07 -26.51 -7.11
N ALA A 347 17.36 -26.42 -6.77
CA ALA A 347 17.90 -25.38 -5.90
C ALA A 347 17.72 -23.99 -6.51
N ARG A 348 17.97 -23.86 -7.83
CA ARG A 348 17.78 -22.60 -8.57
C ARG A 348 16.34 -22.12 -8.57
N LYS A 349 15.36 -23.03 -8.68
CA LYS A 349 13.94 -22.71 -8.56
C LYS A 349 13.61 -22.23 -7.15
N LEU A 350 14.03 -22.97 -6.11
CA LEU A 350 13.79 -22.61 -4.72
C LEU A 350 14.38 -21.23 -4.37
N ILE A 351 15.66 -20.99 -4.68
CA ILE A 351 16.33 -19.71 -4.41
C ILE A 351 15.63 -18.56 -5.14
N SER A 352 15.19 -18.77 -6.39
CA SER A 352 14.46 -17.74 -7.13
C SER A 352 13.06 -17.48 -6.56
N ASP A 353 12.37 -18.51 -6.05
CA ASP A 353 11.02 -18.38 -5.53
C ASP A 353 11.02 -17.70 -4.14
N PHE A 354 12.11 -17.83 -3.36
CA PHE A 354 12.33 -17.17 -2.07
C PHE A 354 13.22 -15.91 -2.16
N ALA A 355 13.59 -15.47 -3.36
CA ALA A 355 14.59 -14.42 -3.60
C ALA A 355 14.35 -13.13 -2.79
N ILE A 356 13.11 -12.64 -2.77
CA ILE A 356 12.78 -11.37 -2.11
C ILE A 356 12.87 -11.50 -0.59
N ILE A 357 12.34 -12.58 -0.02
CA ILE A 357 12.37 -12.84 1.42
C ILE A 357 13.81 -13.03 1.90
N LEU A 358 14.61 -13.79 1.15
CA LEU A 358 16.02 -14.00 1.46
C LEU A 358 16.78 -12.67 1.47
N SER A 359 16.55 -11.78 0.50
CA SER A 359 17.13 -10.43 0.52
C SER A 359 16.74 -9.64 1.75
N ILE A 360 15.46 -9.61 2.10
CA ILE A 360 14.98 -8.87 3.29
C ILE A 360 15.68 -9.41 4.55
N LEU A 361 15.73 -10.73 4.73
CA LEU A 361 16.39 -11.35 5.88
C LEU A 361 17.89 -11.03 5.95
N ILE A 362 18.60 -11.11 4.81
CA ILE A 362 20.03 -10.79 4.75
C ILE A 362 20.27 -9.35 5.20
N PHE A 363 19.50 -8.38 4.68
CA PHE A 363 19.70 -6.97 5.04
C PHE A 363 19.19 -6.63 6.44
N CYS A 364 18.20 -7.33 6.98
CA CYS A 364 17.83 -7.23 8.39
C CYS A 364 18.96 -7.74 9.32
N VAL A 365 19.63 -8.83 8.95
CA VAL A 365 20.79 -9.34 9.71
C VAL A 365 21.96 -8.36 9.61
N ILE A 366 22.23 -7.79 8.44
CA ILE A 366 23.28 -6.77 8.27
C ILE A 366 22.98 -5.54 9.14
N ASP A 367 21.75 -5.03 9.14
CA ASP A 367 21.33 -3.91 10.02
C ASP A 367 21.57 -4.24 11.50
N ALA A 368 21.19 -5.45 11.94
CA ALA A 368 21.39 -5.89 13.31
C ALA A 368 22.88 -6.03 13.69
N LEU A 369 23.74 -6.44 12.76
CA LEU A 369 25.19 -6.58 13.00
C LEU A 369 25.92 -5.23 13.03
N VAL A 370 25.50 -4.27 12.19
CA VAL A 370 26.08 -2.92 12.16
C VAL A 370 25.62 -2.11 13.37
N GLY A 371 24.41 -2.36 13.89
CA GLY A 371 23.95 -1.80 15.17
C GLY A 371 23.60 -0.30 15.12
N VAL A 372 23.28 0.22 13.93
CA VAL A 372 22.79 1.61 13.76
C VAL A 372 21.29 1.65 14.00
N ASP A 373 20.81 2.68 14.72
CA ASP A 373 19.39 2.88 15.04
C ASP A 373 18.58 3.38 13.81
N THR A 374 18.48 2.55 12.78
CA THR A 374 17.64 2.82 11.60
C THR A 374 16.15 2.85 11.97
N PRO A 375 15.30 3.61 11.24
CA PRO A 375 13.86 3.64 11.48
C PRO A 375 13.25 2.27 11.19
N LYS A 376 12.67 1.64 12.21
CA LYS A 376 12.06 0.31 12.12
C LYS A 376 10.53 0.41 12.09
N LEU A 377 9.91 -0.65 11.58
CA LEU A 377 8.46 -0.77 11.56
C LEU A 377 7.94 -0.86 13.00
N ILE A 378 7.21 0.17 13.45
CA ILE A 378 6.62 0.21 14.78
C ILE A 378 5.17 -0.27 14.67
N VAL A 379 4.88 -1.39 15.32
CA VAL A 379 3.52 -1.92 15.47
C VAL A 379 3.06 -1.59 16.89
N PRO A 380 1.86 -1.01 17.10
CA PRO A 380 1.35 -0.74 18.44
C PRO A 380 1.19 -2.04 19.23
N ASN A 381 1.61 -2.03 20.50
CA ASN A 381 1.55 -3.21 21.38
C ASN A 381 0.17 -3.44 21.99
N GLU A 382 -0.71 -2.42 21.97
CA GLU A 382 -2.04 -2.49 22.54
C GLU A 382 -3.11 -2.33 21.46
N PHE A 383 -4.12 -3.19 21.50
CA PHE A 383 -5.27 -3.12 20.62
C PHE A 383 -6.28 -2.08 21.16
N LYS A 384 -5.99 -0.80 20.94
CA LYS A 384 -6.84 0.33 21.35
C LYS A 384 -7.07 1.27 20.17
N PRO A 385 -8.25 1.91 20.08
CA PRO A 385 -8.47 3.00 19.14
C PRO A 385 -7.40 4.08 19.30
N THR A 386 -7.01 4.70 18.19
CA THR A 386 -5.94 5.69 18.14
C THR A 386 -6.26 6.91 19.02
N SER A 387 -7.54 7.26 19.18
CA SER A 387 -7.99 8.27 20.13
C SER A 387 -8.69 7.65 21.36
N PRO A 388 -8.32 8.06 22.60
CA PRO A 388 -8.95 7.54 23.83
C PRO A 388 -10.40 8.02 24.01
N ASN A 389 -10.82 9.05 23.27
CA ASN A 389 -12.14 9.66 23.36
C ASN A 389 -13.21 8.89 22.57
N ARG A 390 -12.87 7.76 21.92
CA ARG A 390 -13.72 7.07 20.95
C ARG A 390 -13.83 5.57 21.23
N GLY A 391 -15.02 5.01 21.05
CA GLY A 391 -15.24 3.56 20.96
C GLY A 391 -15.11 3.00 19.53
N TRP A 392 -15.02 1.68 19.39
CA TRP A 392 -14.99 1.00 18.08
C TRP A 392 -16.28 1.22 17.28
N PHE A 393 -17.41 1.32 17.96
CA PHE A 393 -18.71 1.58 17.34
C PHE A 393 -18.97 3.08 17.24
N VAL A 394 -19.33 3.56 16.05
CA VAL A 394 -19.70 4.95 15.80
C VAL A 394 -21.22 5.06 15.84
N PRO A 395 -21.81 5.91 16.70
CA PRO A 395 -23.25 6.11 16.70
C PRO A 395 -23.70 6.71 15.36
N PRO A 396 -24.73 6.14 14.70
CA PRO A 396 -25.16 6.59 13.37
C PRO A 396 -25.95 7.91 13.39
N PHE A 397 -26.45 8.33 14.56
CA PHE A 397 -27.23 9.54 14.75
C PHE A 397 -26.74 10.27 15.99
N GLY A 398 -26.67 11.60 15.92
CA GLY A 398 -26.56 12.47 17.10
C GLY A 398 -25.49 13.55 17.05
N GLY A 399 -24.56 13.52 16.10
CA GLY A 399 -23.52 14.54 15.95
C GLY A 399 -23.84 15.61 14.90
N ASN A 400 -24.39 15.19 13.76
CA ASN A 400 -24.60 16.06 12.60
C ASN A 400 -26.09 16.38 12.34
N PRO A 401 -26.39 17.55 11.74
CA PRO A 401 -27.75 17.88 11.34
C PRO A 401 -28.25 16.98 10.20
N TRP A 402 -29.56 16.68 10.19
CA TRP A 402 -30.17 15.64 9.34
C TRP A 402 -29.92 15.80 7.82
N TRP A 403 -29.73 17.03 7.35
CA TRP A 403 -29.49 17.32 5.93
C TRP A 403 -28.11 16.84 5.46
N VAL A 404 -27.14 16.71 6.39
CA VAL A 404 -25.78 16.22 6.09
C VAL A 404 -25.83 14.76 5.66
N TYR A 405 -26.76 13.97 6.19
CA TYR A 405 -26.96 12.57 5.80
C TYR A 405 -27.37 12.44 4.33
N LEU A 406 -28.14 13.39 3.81
CA LEU A 406 -28.53 13.42 2.40
C LEU A 406 -27.41 14.02 1.53
N ALA A 407 -26.75 15.08 2.01
CA ALA A 407 -25.63 15.69 1.32
C ALA A 407 -24.42 14.75 1.16
N ALA A 408 -24.24 13.80 2.10
CA ALA A 408 -23.21 12.75 2.05
C ALA A 408 -23.30 11.86 0.79
N ALA A 409 -24.44 11.81 0.11
CA ALA A 409 -24.59 11.08 -1.16
C ALA A 409 -23.67 11.63 -2.27
N ILE A 410 -23.33 12.93 -2.26
CA ILE A 410 -22.50 13.55 -3.29
C ILE A 410 -21.04 13.07 -3.18
N PRO A 411 -20.35 13.18 -2.02
CA PRO A 411 -19.04 12.56 -1.83
C PRO A 411 -19.06 11.04 -2.04
N ALA A 412 -20.13 10.36 -1.63
CA ALA A 412 -20.27 8.92 -1.80
C ALA A 412 -20.29 8.49 -3.27
N LEU A 413 -20.93 9.27 -4.15
CA LEU A 413 -20.91 9.03 -5.59
C LEU A 413 -19.47 9.11 -6.14
N LEU A 414 -18.70 10.11 -5.73
CA LEU A 414 -17.30 10.26 -6.14
C LEU A 414 -16.46 9.05 -5.70
N VAL A 415 -16.58 8.63 -4.44
CA VAL A 415 -15.87 7.44 -3.92
C VAL A 415 -16.30 6.17 -4.66
N THR A 416 -17.58 6.03 -4.96
CA THR A 416 -18.10 4.88 -5.71
C THR A 416 -17.49 4.80 -7.11
N ILE A 417 -17.38 5.93 -7.81
CA ILE A 417 -16.73 5.99 -9.13
C ILE A 417 -15.25 5.62 -9.03
N LEU A 418 -14.53 6.16 -8.02
CA LEU A 418 -13.12 5.83 -7.81
C LEU A 418 -12.91 4.34 -7.56
N ILE A 419 -13.68 3.73 -6.65
CA ILE A 419 -13.60 2.30 -6.35
C ILE A 419 -13.96 1.46 -7.57
N PHE A 420 -15.01 1.85 -8.30
CA PHE A 420 -15.41 1.15 -9.51
C PHE A 420 -14.31 1.19 -10.58
N MET A 421 -13.71 2.34 -10.83
CA MET A 421 -12.64 2.47 -11.81
C MET A 421 -11.40 1.67 -11.40
N ASP A 422 -10.97 1.78 -10.14
CA ASP A 422 -9.79 1.09 -9.62
C ASP A 422 -9.95 -0.44 -9.70
N GLN A 423 -11.14 -0.96 -9.36
CA GLN A 423 -11.44 -2.39 -9.41
C GLN A 423 -11.56 -2.97 -10.82
N GLN A 424 -11.93 -2.16 -11.82
CA GLN A 424 -12.06 -2.63 -13.21
C GLN A 424 -10.75 -2.56 -13.98
N ILE A 425 -9.83 -1.68 -13.58
CA ILE A 425 -8.51 -1.56 -14.21
C ILE A 425 -7.49 -2.53 -13.59
N THR A 426 -7.66 -2.88 -12.31
CA THR A 426 -6.83 -3.86 -11.58
C THR A 426 -7.27 -5.29 -11.85
#